data_AF-A0A8H4XN51-F1
#
_entry.id   AF-A0A8H4XN51-F1
#
_cell.length_a   1.000
_cell.length_b   1.000
_cell.length_c   1.000
_cell.angle_alpha   90.00
_cell.angle_beta   90.00
_cell.angle_gamma   90.00
#
_symmetry.space_group_name_H-M   'P 1'
#
loop_
_entity.id
_entity.type
_entity.pdbx_description
1 polymer ?
#
loop_
_entity_poly.entity_id
_entity_poly.type
_entity_poly.pdbx_seq_one_letter_code
_entity_poly.pdbx_strand_id
1 'polypeptide(L)'
;MHAPMGFTSRFTGTKCIFIAAFISLLLILLTFSTDTVKAPLEYAQHKAHGYLTSKWPKNEIYNCQDPYQGPGFLHIPYEAEEYRETRWIPYSNELLDAETPESAKYPPTGEVVFNATDIEPQFLDAPSVPRNWMQMAVAENKRRQKAVHTATPAVGDFLDMKNDGDLGWLWGRRVLLISDSVDQFMTKYFCQEFDEVMWQGEGHSVASCTIPAFNLTVAHWFTVGQFTYKPEWWWMEISAPIVPWEDRWEQVWAPHNDTIRGPKGKPDLVLWQNGLWDQRALWTGTVESHDKDDLPMGSRSRQMVWEEIRFMTARTGKLVRRIQHEFSGVPIMFRSLTAHQKSSLTGDITLYELDRIQRAAAARAGLEVFEWGRILTSLGMLYKDFTHPDKGPASWLWGNMVLEYLARSAGMGRDEESRSPYFDGWDACHPYLSNWGGR
;
A
#
# COMPACT_ATOMS: atom_id res chain seq x y z
N MET A 1 52.96 23.44 75.60
CA MET A 1 52.58 22.01 75.58
C MET A 1 51.10 21.91 75.26
N HIS A 2 50.75 21.71 73.98
CA HIS A 2 49.40 21.34 73.56
C HIS A 2 49.50 20.01 72.81
N ALA A 3 48.80 19.00 73.30
CA ALA A 3 48.74 17.66 72.73
C ALA A 3 47.74 17.60 71.54
N PRO A 4 47.93 16.67 70.59
CA PRO A 4 47.13 16.61 69.36
C PRO A 4 45.84 15.82 69.54
N MET A 5 44.76 16.27 68.89
CA MET A 5 43.52 15.50 68.71
C MET A 5 43.69 14.51 67.55
N GLY A 6 43.72 13.21 67.88
CA GLY A 6 43.64 12.12 66.91
C GLY A 6 42.18 11.80 66.56
N PHE A 7 41.82 11.94 65.29
CA PHE A 7 40.56 11.46 64.74
C PHE A 7 40.72 10.00 64.31
N THR A 8 40.33 9.04 65.15
CA THR A 8 40.21 7.64 64.74
C THR A 8 38.82 7.39 64.16
N SER A 9 38.73 7.37 62.84
CA SER A 9 37.56 6.88 62.10
C SER A 9 37.40 5.38 62.35
N ARG A 10 36.43 5.00 63.20
CA ARG A 10 35.96 3.61 63.30
C ARG A 10 35.12 3.31 62.06
N PHE A 11 35.77 2.82 61.01
CA PHE A 11 35.08 2.06 59.97
C PHE A 11 34.54 0.77 60.60
N THR A 12 33.27 0.79 60.99
CA THR A 12 32.59 -0.37 61.59
C THR A 12 32.41 -1.45 60.53
N GLY A 13 32.85 -2.67 60.82
CA GLY A 13 32.78 -3.83 59.91
C GLY A 13 31.38 -4.10 59.34
N THR A 14 30.33 -3.58 59.98
CA THR A 14 28.95 -3.58 59.50
C THR A 14 28.79 -2.89 58.14
N LYS A 15 29.50 -1.78 57.87
CA LYS A 15 29.41 -1.07 56.58
C LYS A 15 29.99 -1.89 55.42
N CYS A 16 31.06 -2.65 55.67
CA CYS A 16 31.65 -3.53 54.66
C CYS A 16 30.71 -4.69 54.28
N ILE A 17 29.96 -5.23 55.25
CA ILE A 17 28.99 -6.30 55.00
C ILE A 17 27.83 -5.81 54.13
N PHE A 18 27.30 -4.62 54.39
CA PHE A 18 26.22 -4.05 53.56
C PHE A 18 26.66 -3.77 52.13
N ILE A 19 27.88 -3.24 51.93
CA ILE A 19 28.42 -2.99 50.59
C ILE A 19 28.62 -4.31 49.84
N ALA A 20 29.17 -5.34 50.49
CA ALA A 20 29.37 -6.65 49.86
C ALA A 20 28.04 -7.34 49.51
N ALA A 21 27.02 -7.25 50.38
CA ALA A 21 25.69 -7.79 50.10
C ALA A 21 25.00 -7.07 48.94
N PHE A 22 25.12 -5.75 48.86
CA PHE A 22 24.56 -4.96 47.77
C PHE A 22 25.23 -5.26 46.42
N ILE A 23 26.57 -5.36 46.40
CA ILE A 23 27.32 -5.73 45.18
C ILE A 23 26.94 -7.13 44.72
N SER A 24 26.83 -8.11 45.63
CA SER A 24 26.41 -9.47 45.30
C SER A 24 24.99 -9.53 44.73
N LEU A 25 24.04 -8.77 45.31
CA LEU A 25 22.68 -8.67 44.79
C LEU A 25 22.65 -8.04 43.38
N LEU A 26 23.45 -7.00 43.15
CA LEU A 26 23.55 -6.33 41.87
C LEU A 26 24.14 -7.25 40.79
N LEU A 27 25.17 -8.04 41.14
CA LEU A 27 25.76 -9.03 40.25
C LEU A 27 24.77 -10.15 39.89
N ILE A 28 23.98 -10.63 40.87
CA ILE A 28 22.92 -11.62 40.62
C ILE A 28 21.87 -11.04 39.66
N LEU A 29 21.37 -9.82 39.92
CA LEU A 29 20.39 -9.17 39.06
C LEU A 29 20.92 -8.92 37.63
N LEU A 30 22.21 -8.58 37.49
CA LEU A 30 22.86 -8.42 36.19
C LEU A 30 23.02 -9.75 35.44
N THR A 31 23.31 -10.87 36.14
CA THR A 31 23.37 -12.18 35.48
C THR A 31 22.00 -12.63 34.96
N PHE A 32 20.93 -12.44 35.73
CA PHE A 32 19.56 -12.80 35.31
C PHE A 32 19.03 -11.92 34.17
N SER A 33 19.44 -10.64 34.09
CA SER A 33 19.05 -9.76 32.98
C SER A 33 19.81 -10.07 31.68
N THR A 34 21.05 -10.58 31.76
CA THR A 34 21.78 -11.00 30.55
C THR A 34 21.21 -12.25 29.89
N ASP A 35 20.68 -13.20 30.65
CA ASP A 35 20.08 -14.43 30.09
C ASP A 35 18.72 -14.15 29.41
N THR A 36 17.96 -13.17 29.92
CA THR A 36 16.72 -12.72 29.29
C THR A 36 16.92 -11.89 28.03
N VAL A 37 18.11 -11.31 27.81
CA VAL A 37 18.48 -10.60 26.57
C VAL A 37 19.12 -11.54 25.53
N LYS A 38 19.83 -12.58 25.99
CA LYS A 38 20.36 -13.63 25.10
C LYS A 38 19.24 -14.44 24.44
N ALA A 39 18.20 -14.84 25.17
CA ALA A 39 17.14 -15.67 24.60
C ALA A 39 16.39 -15.01 23.40
N PRO A 40 16.01 -13.71 23.42
CA PRO A 40 15.45 -13.01 22.27
C PRO A 40 16.43 -12.84 21.11
N LEU A 41 17.71 -12.55 21.40
CA LEU A 41 18.72 -12.36 20.37
C LEU A 41 19.10 -13.68 19.70
N GLU A 42 19.27 -14.75 20.46
CA GLU A 42 19.49 -16.12 19.97
C GLU A 42 18.27 -16.63 19.23
N TYR A 43 17.04 -16.34 19.68
CA TYR A 43 15.82 -16.63 18.94
C TYR A 43 15.76 -15.88 17.61
N ALA A 44 16.09 -14.59 17.60
CA ALA A 44 16.14 -13.77 16.40
C ALA A 44 17.24 -14.25 15.43
N GLN A 45 18.43 -14.57 15.93
CA GLN A 45 19.54 -15.12 15.14
C GLN A 45 19.22 -16.52 14.63
N HIS A 46 18.61 -17.39 15.43
CA HIS A 46 18.19 -18.72 15.01
C HIS A 46 17.08 -18.66 13.98
N LYS A 47 16.13 -17.72 14.10
CA LYS A 47 15.12 -17.47 13.06
C LYS A 47 15.72 -16.87 11.80
N ALA A 48 16.63 -15.90 11.90
CA ALA A 48 17.35 -15.34 10.77
C ALA A 48 18.17 -16.42 10.05
N HIS A 49 18.87 -17.27 10.80
CA HIS A 49 19.57 -18.43 10.24
C HIS A 49 18.58 -19.44 9.66
N GLY A 50 17.43 -19.66 10.27
CA GLY A 50 16.33 -20.46 9.74
C GLY A 50 15.80 -19.92 8.40
N TYR A 51 15.72 -18.61 8.21
CA TYR A 51 15.34 -17.99 6.93
C TYR A 51 16.46 -18.07 5.87
N LEU A 52 17.73 -18.00 6.30
CA LEU A 52 18.89 -18.14 5.43
C LEU A 52 19.17 -19.61 5.04
N THR A 53 18.78 -20.56 5.90
CA THR A 53 19.02 -22.01 5.73
C THR A 53 17.79 -22.79 5.31
N SER A 54 16.57 -22.23 5.46
CA SER A 54 15.40 -22.78 4.80
C SER A 54 15.72 -22.79 3.33
N LYS A 55 15.81 -24.00 2.78
CA LYS A 55 15.94 -24.23 1.36
C LYS A 55 14.71 -23.60 0.70
N TRP A 56 14.77 -22.31 0.40
CA TRP A 56 14.14 -21.78 -0.79
C TRP A 56 14.46 -22.79 -1.88
N PRO A 57 13.46 -23.29 -2.62
CA PRO A 57 13.72 -24.27 -3.65
C PRO A 57 14.86 -23.74 -4.52
N LYS A 58 16.05 -24.35 -4.36
CA LYS A 58 17.16 -24.17 -5.29
C LYS A 58 16.69 -24.92 -6.52
N ASN A 59 15.99 -24.23 -7.41
CA ASN A 59 15.78 -24.53 -8.82
C ASN A 59 14.92 -23.40 -9.40
N GLU A 60 15.55 -22.63 -10.30
CA GLU A 60 14.98 -21.52 -11.08
C GLU A 60 14.52 -20.31 -10.24
N ILE A 61 15.28 -19.21 -10.29
CA ILE A 61 14.75 -17.89 -9.92
C ILE A 61 13.69 -17.57 -10.96
N TYR A 62 12.44 -17.96 -10.71
CA TYR A 62 11.31 -17.45 -11.49
C TYR A 62 11.34 -15.94 -11.34
N ASN A 63 11.31 -15.21 -12.46
CA ASN A 63 11.21 -13.75 -12.49
C ASN A 63 9.80 -13.30 -12.08
N CYS A 64 9.36 -13.74 -10.91
CA CYS A 64 8.09 -13.44 -10.29
C CYS A 64 8.24 -12.31 -9.27
N GLN A 65 9.17 -11.39 -9.49
CA GLN A 65 9.33 -10.23 -8.63
C GLN A 65 8.25 -9.21 -8.99
N ASP A 66 7.41 -8.87 -8.02
CA ASP A 66 6.53 -7.70 -8.14
C ASP A 66 7.38 -6.44 -7.89
N PRO A 67 7.58 -5.57 -8.90
CA PRO A 67 8.47 -4.42 -8.77
C PRO A 67 8.00 -3.45 -7.67
N TYR A 68 6.71 -3.42 -7.34
CA TYR A 68 6.14 -2.49 -6.36
C TYR A 68 6.10 -3.05 -4.93
N GLN A 69 6.34 -4.36 -4.73
CA GLN A 69 6.42 -4.94 -3.38
C GLN A 69 7.84 -4.90 -2.78
N GLY A 70 8.86 -4.81 -3.63
CA GLY A 70 10.24 -4.65 -3.21
C GLY A 70 10.54 -3.27 -2.62
N PRO A 71 11.64 -3.11 -1.87
CA PRO A 71 12.14 -1.79 -1.50
C PRO A 71 12.61 -1.02 -2.75
N GLY A 72 12.52 0.30 -2.70
CA GLY A 72 12.86 1.16 -3.83
C GLY A 72 12.72 2.63 -3.51
N PHE A 73 12.86 3.43 -4.56
CA PHE A 73 12.81 4.87 -4.54
C PHE A 73 11.68 5.34 -5.47
N LEU A 74 10.81 6.22 -4.97
CA LEU A 74 9.84 6.90 -5.84
C LEU A 74 10.53 8.08 -6.49
N HIS A 75 10.85 7.94 -7.78
CA HIS A 75 11.32 9.05 -8.59
C HIS A 75 10.16 10.02 -8.85
N ILE A 76 10.35 11.27 -8.45
CA ILE A 76 9.44 12.39 -8.75
C ILE A 76 10.31 13.46 -9.41
N PRO A 77 10.00 13.86 -10.64
CA PRO A 77 10.71 14.96 -11.32
C PRO A 77 10.69 16.23 -10.49
N TYR A 78 11.76 17.02 -10.61
CA TYR A 78 11.88 18.29 -9.89
C TYR A 78 10.86 19.32 -10.38
N GLU A 79 10.68 19.41 -11.70
CA GLU A 79 9.72 20.31 -12.33
C GLU A 79 8.30 19.73 -12.21
N ALA A 80 7.38 20.51 -11.63
CA ALA A 80 6.03 20.04 -11.31
C ALA A 80 5.23 19.63 -12.56
N GLU A 81 5.47 20.29 -13.69
CA GLU A 81 4.84 20.03 -14.98
C GLU A 81 5.25 18.66 -15.57
N GLU A 82 6.40 18.14 -15.16
CA GLU A 82 6.99 16.89 -15.64
C GLU A 82 6.56 15.68 -14.82
N TYR A 83 5.65 15.82 -13.85
CA TYR A 83 5.24 14.75 -12.94
C TYR A 83 4.84 13.42 -13.60
N ARG A 84 4.51 13.43 -14.90
CA ARG A 84 4.22 12.24 -15.72
C ARG A 84 5.43 11.30 -15.92
N GLU A 85 6.62 11.74 -15.53
CA GLU A 85 7.81 10.88 -15.47
C GLU A 85 7.96 10.16 -14.11
N THR A 86 7.05 10.42 -13.17
CA THR A 86 7.01 9.77 -11.84
C THR A 86 6.93 8.26 -11.97
N ARG A 87 7.86 7.55 -11.30
CA ARG A 87 7.94 6.09 -11.37
C ARG A 87 8.64 5.49 -10.16
N TRP A 88 8.29 4.24 -9.86
CA TRP A 88 8.95 3.47 -8.82
C TRP A 88 10.23 2.85 -9.37
N ILE A 89 11.34 2.99 -8.65
CA ILE A 89 12.65 2.48 -9.02
C ILE A 89 13.07 1.47 -7.94
N PRO A 90 12.96 0.16 -8.21
CA PRO A 90 13.36 -0.85 -7.25
C PRO A 90 14.85 -0.75 -6.92
N TYR A 91 15.22 -1.07 -5.68
CA TYR A 91 16.62 -1.27 -5.29
C TYR A 91 17.08 -2.66 -5.77
N SER A 92 17.14 -2.83 -7.09
CA SER A 92 17.46 -4.09 -7.74
C SER A 92 18.95 -4.40 -7.67
N ASN A 93 19.34 -5.62 -8.06
CA ASN A 93 20.76 -6.01 -8.07
C ASN A 93 21.57 -5.12 -9.03
N GLU A 94 20.98 -4.65 -10.13
CA GLU A 94 21.61 -3.70 -11.04
C GLU A 94 22.04 -2.41 -10.34
N LEU A 95 21.25 -1.91 -9.38
CA LEU A 95 21.61 -0.74 -8.58
C LEU A 95 22.57 -1.10 -7.45
N LEU A 96 22.35 -2.22 -6.76
CA LEU A 96 23.15 -2.63 -5.60
C LEU A 96 24.56 -3.10 -5.97
N ASP A 97 24.72 -3.66 -7.16
CA ASP A 97 26.00 -4.13 -7.71
C ASP A 97 26.66 -3.09 -8.65
N ALA A 98 26.08 -1.89 -8.77
CA ALA A 98 26.60 -0.83 -9.62
C ALA A 98 28.00 -0.37 -9.18
N GLU A 99 28.78 0.18 -10.13
CA GLU A 99 30.07 0.78 -9.81
C GLU A 99 29.90 1.91 -8.79
N THR A 100 30.85 2.00 -7.85
CA THR A 100 30.83 3.05 -6.83
C THR A 100 30.92 4.42 -7.51
N PRO A 101 29.93 5.32 -7.33
CA PRO A 101 29.97 6.65 -7.94
C PRO A 101 31.15 7.44 -7.37
N GLU A 102 31.66 8.41 -8.13
CA GLU A 102 32.81 9.24 -7.72
C GLU A 102 32.58 9.89 -6.35
N SER A 103 31.34 10.34 -6.07
CA SER A 103 30.93 10.94 -4.79
C SER A 103 31.01 9.98 -3.59
N ALA A 104 31.12 8.67 -3.83
CA ALA A 104 31.23 7.64 -2.79
C ALA A 104 32.61 6.97 -2.71
N LYS A 105 33.59 7.37 -3.55
CA LYS A 105 34.94 6.79 -3.52
C LYS A 105 35.67 7.11 -2.21
N TYR A 106 36.37 6.12 -1.67
CA TYR A 106 37.22 6.26 -0.48
C TYR A 106 38.70 5.98 -0.82
N PRO A 107 39.66 6.81 -0.36
CA PRO A 107 39.45 8.05 0.38
C PRO A 107 38.78 9.12 -0.50
N PRO A 108 38.05 10.10 0.10
CA PRO A 108 37.37 11.12 -0.68
C PRO A 108 38.39 11.96 -1.46
N THR A 109 38.14 12.12 -2.77
CA THR A 109 38.95 12.94 -3.69
C THR A 109 38.52 14.41 -3.70
N GLY A 110 37.40 14.74 -3.04
CA GLY A 110 36.82 16.09 -2.95
C GLY A 110 35.65 16.17 -1.96
N GLU A 111 34.89 17.26 -2.02
CA GLU A 111 33.65 17.44 -1.25
C GLU A 111 32.52 16.58 -1.86
N VAL A 112 31.71 15.97 -0.99
CA VAL A 112 30.54 15.21 -1.41
C VAL A 112 29.38 16.19 -1.63
N VAL A 113 29.02 16.41 -2.89
CA VAL A 113 27.90 17.26 -3.29
C VAL A 113 26.82 16.41 -3.95
N PHE A 114 25.61 16.46 -3.43
CA PHE A 114 24.43 15.82 -4.01
C PHE A 114 23.56 16.88 -4.67
N ASN A 115 23.45 16.83 -6.00
CA ASN A 115 22.57 17.69 -6.77
C ASN A 115 21.25 16.98 -7.04
N ALA A 116 20.18 17.75 -7.23
CA ALA A 116 18.96 17.23 -7.82
C ALA A 116 19.24 16.93 -9.30
N THR A 117 19.56 15.67 -9.60
CA THR A 117 19.79 15.18 -10.96
C THR A 117 18.74 14.14 -11.30
N ASP A 118 18.50 13.98 -12.60
CA ASP A 118 17.73 12.85 -13.11
C ASP A 118 18.42 11.52 -12.77
N ILE A 119 17.62 10.45 -12.84
CA ILE A 119 18.11 9.09 -12.70
C ILE A 119 18.95 8.74 -13.93
N GLU A 120 20.09 8.11 -13.70
CA GLU A 120 20.95 7.64 -14.80
C GLU A 120 20.17 6.67 -15.71
N PRO A 121 20.22 6.84 -17.04
CA PRO A 121 19.40 6.06 -17.98
C PRO A 121 19.52 4.54 -17.80
N GLN A 122 20.70 4.04 -17.45
CA GLN A 122 20.91 2.60 -17.23
C GLN A 122 20.06 2.01 -16.08
N PHE A 123 19.74 2.81 -15.06
CA PHE A 123 18.86 2.38 -13.96
C PHE A 123 17.40 2.61 -14.31
N LEU A 124 17.12 3.66 -15.10
CA LEU A 124 15.78 4.00 -15.56
C LEU A 124 15.21 2.97 -16.55
N ASP A 125 16.08 2.44 -17.42
CA ASP A 125 15.77 1.49 -18.48
C ASP A 125 16.01 0.02 -18.06
N ALA A 126 16.33 -0.21 -16.78
CA ALA A 126 16.56 -1.55 -16.26
C ALA A 126 15.28 -2.41 -16.32
N PRO A 127 15.35 -3.72 -16.67
CA PRO A 127 14.16 -4.59 -16.74
C PRO A 127 13.38 -4.72 -15.42
N SER A 128 14.05 -4.48 -14.29
CA SER A 128 13.45 -4.47 -12.96
C SER A 128 12.52 -3.27 -12.75
N VAL A 129 12.73 -2.16 -13.45
CA VAL A 129 11.90 -0.97 -13.36
C VAL A 129 10.57 -1.20 -14.09
N PRO A 130 9.42 -0.95 -13.44
CA PRO A 130 8.12 -1.08 -14.07
C PRO A 130 7.95 -0.05 -15.19
N ARG A 131 7.21 -0.43 -16.23
CA ARG A 131 6.95 0.44 -17.39
C ARG A 131 6.11 1.65 -16.99
N ASN A 132 6.30 2.78 -17.67
CA ASN A 132 5.46 3.97 -17.54
C ASN A 132 4.15 3.80 -18.33
N TRP A 133 3.31 2.86 -17.88
CA TRP A 133 2.05 2.49 -18.53
C TRP A 133 1.11 3.65 -18.79
N MET A 134 1.01 4.59 -17.85
CA MET A 134 0.19 5.79 -17.99
C MET A 134 0.64 6.62 -19.18
N GLN A 135 1.95 6.83 -19.34
CA GLN A 135 2.49 7.59 -20.46
C GLN A 135 2.14 6.92 -21.80
N MET A 136 2.33 5.59 -21.88
CA MET A 136 1.99 4.80 -23.07
C MET A 136 0.49 4.86 -23.39
N ALA A 137 -0.37 4.63 -22.39
CA ALA A 137 -1.81 4.58 -22.57
C ALA A 137 -2.41 5.96 -22.92
N VAL A 138 -1.95 7.03 -22.27
CA VAL A 138 -2.42 8.39 -22.56
C VAL A 138 -1.99 8.84 -23.95
N ALA A 139 -0.74 8.55 -24.35
CA ALA A 139 -0.26 8.86 -25.70
C ALA A 139 -1.08 8.14 -26.77
N GLU A 140 -1.37 6.84 -26.56
CA GLU A 140 -2.17 6.05 -27.48
C GLU A 140 -3.64 6.48 -27.52
N ASN A 141 -4.24 6.85 -26.39
CA ASN A 141 -5.57 7.45 -26.35
C ASN A 141 -5.65 8.71 -27.23
N LYS A 142 -4.69 9.64 -27.08
CA LYS A 142 -4.64 10.86 -27.88
C LYS A 142 -4.47 10.58 -29.37
N ARG A 143 -3.64 9.60 -29.73
CA ARG A 143 -3.47 9.15 -31.12
C ARG A 143 -4.79 8.63 -31.69
N ARG A 144 -5.47 7.73 -30.96
CA ARG A 144 -6.76 7.15 -31.36
C ARG A 144 -7.83 8.23 -31.51
N GLN A 145 -7.98 9.13 -30.53
CA GLN A 145 -8.96 10.22 -30.59
C GLN A 145 -8.74 11.12 -31.81
N LYS A 146 -7.48 11.44 -32.15
CA LYS A 146 -7.15 12.23 -33.34
C LYS A 146 -7.54 11.53 -34.65
N ALA A 147 -7.52 10.20 -34.68
CA ALA A 147 -7.82 9.41 -35.87
C ALA A 147 -9.32 9.30 -36.19
N VAL A 148 -10.20 9.37 -35.18
CA VAL A 148 -11.66 9.16 -35.38
C VAL A 148 -12.38 10.41 -35.93
N HIS A 149 -11.79 11.60 -35.86
CA HIS A 149 -12.35 12.84 -36.40
C HIS A 149 -13.81 13.15 -35.97
N THR A 150 -14.23 12.70 -34.78
CA THR A 150 -15.55 12.98 -34.19
C THR A 150 -15.42 13.75 -32.88
N ALA A 151 -16.41 14.59 -32.56
CA ALA A 151 -16.39 15.45 -31.38
C ALA A 151 -16.63 14.68 -30.06
N THR A 152 -17.39 13.59 -30.12
CA THR A 152 -17.70 12.73 -28.97
C THR A 152 -17.55 11.26 -29.37
N PRO A 153 -16.30 10.74 -29.42
CA PRO A 153 -16.04 9.38 -29.83
C PRO A 153 -16.68 8.36 -28.88
N ALA A 154 -17.37 7.38 -29.45
CA ALA A 154 -17.87 6.22 -28.71
C ALA A 154 -16.93 5.02 -28.92
N VAL A 155 -17.10 3.98 -28.08
CA VAL A 155 -16.32 2.73 -28.18
C VAL A 155 -16.32 2.14 -29.60
N GLY A 156 -17.46 2.19 -30.28
CA GLY A 156 -17.63 1.66 -31.64
C GLY A 156 -16.69 2.29 -32.67
N ASP A 157 -16.31 3.55 -32.46
CA ASP A 157 -15.49 4.29 -33.41
C ASP A 157 -14.00 3.88 -33.36
N PHE A 158 -13.59 3.16 -32.32
CA PHE A 158 -12.21 2.70 -32.13
C PHE A 158 -12.00 1.21 -32.44
N LEU A 159 -13.05 0.51 -32.90
CA LEU A 159 -13.01 -0.95 -33.10
C LEU A 159 -11.89 -1.40 -34.04
N ASP A 160 -11.62 -0.64 -35.11
CA ASP A 160 -10.59 -0.96 -36.09
C ASP A 160 -9.17 -0.73 -35.56
N MET A 161 -9.02 0.08 -34.50
CA MET A 161 -7.75 0.39 -33.84
C MET A 161 -7.54 -0.41 -32.55
N LYS A 162 -8.42 -1.36 -32.22
CA LYS A 162 -8.42 -2.03 -30.91
C LYS A 162 -7.07 -2.67 -30.55
N ASN A 163 -6.33 -3.16 -31.54
CA ASN A 163 -5.05 -3.87 -31.38
C ASN A 163 -3.82 -2.99 -31.60
N ASP A 164 -3.98 -1.70 -31.90
CA ASP A 164 -2.86 -0.81 -32.20
C ASP A 164 -2.01 -0.48 -30.96
N GLY A 165 -0.76 -0.07 -31.21
CA GLY A 165 0.11 0.56 -30.21
C GLY A 165 0.57 -0.37 -29.09
N ASP A 166 0.60 -1.68 -29.31
CA ASP A 166 0.95 -2.72 -28.32
C ASP A 166 0.10 -2.70 -27.03
N LEU A 167 -1.06 -2.03 -27.09
CA LEU A 167 -2.01 -1.88 -25.99
C LEU A 167 -3.34 -2.61 -26.26
N GLY A 168 -3.37 -3.52 -27.24
CA GLY A 168 -4.56 -4.32 -27.54
C GLY A 168 -5.07 -5.16 -26.37
N TRP A 169 -4.17 -5.55 -25.46
CA TRP A 169 -4.51 -6.25 -24.21
C TRP A 169 -5.44 -5.44 -23.29
N LEU A 170 -5.43 -4.11 -23.39
CA LEU A 170 -6.25 -3.19 -22.58
C LEU A 170 -7.70 -3.13 -23.07
N TRP A 171 -7.96 -3.60 -24.30
CA TRP A 171 -9.28 -3.50 -24.91
C TRP A 171 -10.35 -4.25 -24.13
N GLY A 172 -11.41 -3.55 -23.74
CA GLY A 172 -12.57 -4.17 -23.08
C GLY A 172 -12.37 -4.51 -21.61
N ARG A 173 -11.30 -4.04 -20.97
CA ARG A 173 -10.97 -4.40 -19.59
C ARG A 173 -11.82 -3.69 -18.56
N ARG A 174 -12.02 -4.34 -17.41
CA ARG A 174 -12.76 -3.80 -16.25
C ARG A 174 -11.95 -3.91 -14.98
N VAL A 175 -11.76 -2.79 -14.29
CA VAL A 175 -11.16 -2.75 -12.95
C VAL A 175 -12.25 -2.36 -11.95
N LEU A 176 -12.34 -3.06 -10.82
CA LEU A 176 -13.23 -2.72 -9.73
C LEU A 176 -12.43 -2.37 -8.47
N LEU A 177 -12.67 -1.19 -7.92
CA LEU A 177 -12.16 -0.74 -6.64
C LEU A 177 -13.27 -0.79 -5.59
N ILE A 178 -13.15 -1.64 -4.56
CA ILE A 178 -14.04 -1.64 -3.39
C ILE A 178 -13.29 -0.93 -2.25
N SER A 179 -13.51 0.37 -2.08
CA SER A 179 -12.58 1.24 -1.35
C SER A 179 -13.21 2.58 -0.93
N ASP A 180 -12.48 3.42 -0.21
CA ASP A 180 -12.95 4.72 0.28
C ASP A 180 -12.75 5.87 -0.73
N SER A 181 -12.81 7.12 -0.24
CA SER A 181 -12.74 8.35 -1.04
C SER A 181 -11.36 8.59 -1.66
N VAL A 182 -10.28 8.00 -1.13
CA VAL A 182 -8.93 8.14 -1.72
C VAL A 182 -8.92 7.56 -3.12
N ASP A 183 -9.40 6.33 -3.28
CA ASP A 183 -9.45 5.66 -4.58
C ASP A 183 -10.54 6.25 -5.50
N GLN A 184 -11.58 6.87 -4.94
CA GLN A 184 -12.52 7.69 -5.72
C GLN A 184 -11.80 8.87 -6.40
N PHE A 185 -10.95 9.59 -5.67
CA PHE A 185 -10.16 10.68 -6.25
C PHE A 185 -9.09 10.17 -7.22
N MET A 186 -8.41 9.05 -6.91
CA MET A 186 -7.43 8.47 -7.84
C MET A 186 -8.08 8.07 -9.17
N THR A 187 -9.27 7.45 -9.11
CA THR A 187 -10.05 7.13 -10.32
C THR A 187 -10.44 8.38 -11.10
N LYS A 188 -10.86 9.44 -10.41
CA LYS A 188 -11.16 10.73 -11.04
C LYS A 188 -9.95 11.30 -11.77
N TYR A 189 -8.78 11.33 -11.12
CA TYR A 189 -7.56 11.87 -11.68
C TYR A 189 -7.03 11.03 -12.83
N PHE A 190 -7.12 9.70 -12.73
CA PHE A 190 -6.86 8.80 -13.85
C PHE A 190 -7.73 9.17 -15.05
N CYS A 191 -9.04 9.32 -14.87
CA CYS A 191 -9.96 9.69 -15.95
C CYS A 191 -9.55 10.99 -16.67
N GLN A 192 -9.18 11.99 -15.88
CA GLN A 192 -8.77 13.29 -16.40
C GLN A 192 -7.48 13.25 -17.22
N GLU A 193 -6.58 12.28 -17.01
CA GLU A 193 -5.39 12.13 -17.87
C GLU A 193 -5.72 11.60 -19.27
N PHE A 194 -6.90 11.00 -19.43
CA PHE A 194 -7.43 10.54 -20.73
C PHE A 194 -8.42 11.54 -21.35
N ASP A 195 -8.51 12.75 -20.81
CA ASP A 195 -9.48 13.79 -21.21
C ASP A 195 -10.94 13.34 -21.00
N GLU A 196 -11.18 12.42 -20.07
CA GLU A 196 -12.50 11.88 -19.74
C GLU A 196 -13.01 12.39 -18.39
N VAL A 197 -14.33 12.31 -18.20
CA VAL A 197 -15.00 12.71 -16.97
C VAL A 197 -15.52 11.48 -16.24
N MET A 198 -15.12 11.33 -14.97
CA MET A 198 -15.65 10.28 -14.11
C MET A 198 -17.14 10.55 -13.81
N TRP A 199 -17.98 9.57 -14.10
CA TRP A 199 -19.36 9.56 -13.63
C TRP A 199 -19.40 9.20 -12.14
N GLN A 200 -20.26 9.85 -11.38
CA GLN A 200 -20.44 9.60 -9.96
C GLN A 200 -21.92 9.52 -9.64
N GLY A 201 -22.35 8.44 -8.99
CA GLY A 201 -23.69 8.27 -8.45
C GLY A 201 -23.94 9.19 -7.25
N GLU A 202 -25.21 9.31 -6.86
CA GLU A 202 -25.58 10.12 -5.69
C GLU A 202 -24.95 9.59 -4.40
N GLY A 203 -24.53 10.50 -3.51
CA GLY A 203 -24.11 10.21 -2.14
C GLY A 203 -23.10 9.06 -1.97
N HIS A 204 -21.80 9.33 -2.24
CA HIS A 204 -20.66 8.40 -2.13
C HIS A 204 -21.08 6.92 -2.22
N SER A 205 -21.62 6.56 -3.38
CA SER A 205 -22.19 5.23 -3.63
C SER A 205 -21.27 4.44 -4.54
N VAL A 206 -21.26 4.87 -5.80
CA VAL A 206 -20.50 4.28 -6.89
C VAL A 206 -19.98 5.40 -7.80
N ALA A 207 -18.87 5.13 -8.48
CA ALA A 207 -18.36 5.98 -9.54
C ALA A 207 -17.76 5.11 -10.65
N SER A 208 -17.63 5.65 -11.85
CA SER A 208 -16.97 4.97 -12.96
C SER A 208 -16.27 5.95 -13.88
N CYS A 209 -15.09 5.56 -14.33
CA CYS A 209 -14.37 6.20 -15.41
C CYS A 209 -14.36 5.25 -16.60
N THR A 210 -14.82 5.70 -17.76
CA THR A 210 -14.77 4.92 -19.01
C THR A 210 -13.86 5.64 -19.98
N ILE A 211 -12.89 4.90 -20.56
CA ILE A 211 -12.00 5.38 -21.62
C ILE A 211 -12.42 4.71 -22.93
N PRO A 212 -13.21 5.38 -23.79
CA PRO A 212 -13.78 4.79 -25.00
C PRO A 212 -12.72 4.23 -25.96
N ALA A 213 -11.58 4.91 -26.09
CA ALA A 213 -10.49 4.51 -26.98
C ALA A 213 -9.91 3.12 -26.69
N PHE A 214 -10.10 2.61 -25.46
CA PHE A 214 -9.71 1.27 -25.06
C PHE A 214 -10.91 0.40 -24.67
N ASN A 215 -12.14 0.91 -24.71
CA ASN A 215 -13.28 0.28 -24.04
C ASN A 215 -12.89 -0.15 -22.60
N LEU A 216 -12.13 0.67 -21.89
CA LEU A 216 -11.67 0.39 -20.53
C LEU A 216 -12.64 1.05 -19.54
N THR A 217 -13.00 0.35 -18.48
CA THR A 217 -13.75 0.95 -17.37
C THR A 217 -13.07 0.67 -16.04
N VAL A 218 -12.85 1.74 -15.27
CA VAL A 218 -12.44 1.67 -13.87
C VAL A 218 -13.66 2.07 -13.03
N ALA A 219 -14.24 1.10 -12.33
CA ALA A 219 -15.37 1.30 -11.45
C ALA A 219 -14.91 1.39 -10.00
N HIS A 220 -15.59 2.21 -9.22
CA HIS A 220 -15.36 2.41 -7.80
C HIS A 220 -16.66 2.19 -7.04
N TRP A 221 -16.61 1.31 -6.05
CA TRP A 221 -17.67 1.02 -5.10
C TRP A 221 -17.23 1.53 -3.73
N PHE A 222 -17.87 2.62 -3.29
CA PHE A 222 -17.45 3.31 -2.08
C PHE A 222 -17.83 2.51 -0.83
N THR A 223 -16.85 2.20 0.02
CA THR A 223 -17.04 1.68 1.39
C THR A 223 -16.90 2.78 2.44
N VAL A 224 -17.72 2.64 3.49
CA VAL A 224 -17.79 3.54 4.65
C VAL A 224 -17.15 2.94 5.90
N GLY A 225 -16.52 1.77 5.80
CA GLY A 225 -16.03 1.05 6.97
C GLY A 225 -16.60 -0.35 7.10
N GLN A 226 -16.34 -0.96 8.25
CA GLN A 226 -16.77 -2.28 8.67
C GLN A 226 -17.94 -2.25 9.66
N PHE A 227 -18.36 -1.07 10.10
CA PHE A 227 -19.46 -0.89 11.04
C PHE A 227 -20.80 -1.39 10.46
N THR A 228 -21.71 -1.79 11.35
CA THR A 228 -23.00 -2.40 10.98
C THR A 228 -24.19 -1.51 11.34
N TYR A 229 -23.95 -0.30 11.80
CA TYR A 229 -24.99 0.63 12.23
C TYR A 229 -24.52 2.06 12.04
N LYS A 230 -25.49 2.99 11.93
CA LYS A 230 -25.22 4.43 11.97
C LYS A 230 -24.95 4.80 13.42
N PRO A 231 -23.74 5.23 13.78
CA PRO A 231 -23.54 5.83 15.09
C PRO A 231 -24.27 7.18 15.16
N GLU A 232 -24.98 7.45 16.26
CA GLU A 232 -25.68 8.74 16.45
C GLU A 232 -24.72 9.94 16.47
N TRP A 233 -23.49 9.72 16.93
CA TRP A 233 -22.46 10.74 17.07
C TRP A 233 -21.73 11.08 15.77
N TRP A 234 -21.87 10.26 14.72
CA TRP A 234 -21.18 10.50 13.45
C TRP A 234 -21.78 9.67 12.33
N TRP A 235 -22.45 10.34 11.39
CA TRP A 235 -22.81 9.71 10.14
C TRP A 235 -22.99 10.71 8.99
N MET A 236 -22.59 10.30 7.77
CA MET A 236 -22.83 11.05 6.55
C MET A 236 -24.23 10.71 6.02
N GLU A 237 -25.29 11.19 6.69
CA GLU A 237 -26.66 10.80 6.34
C GLU A 237 -27.03 11.04 4.88
N ILE A 238 -26.60 12.18 4.33
CA ILE A 238 -26.85 12.54 2.93
C ILE A 238 -25.91 11.76 2.00
N SER A 239 -24.63 11.68 2.37
CA SER A 239 -23.59 11.24 1.44
C SER A 239 -23.25 9.75 1.55
N ALA A 240 -23.79 9.00 2.52
CA ALA A 240 -23.70 7.55 2.59
C ALA A 240 -24.80 6.98 3.51
N PRO A 241 -26.08 7.00 3.12
CA PRO A 241 -27.19 6.63 4.00
C PRO A 241 -27.22 5.14 4.40
N ILE A 242 -26.47 4.27 3.73
CA ILE A 242 -26.40 2.83 4.04
C ILE A 242 -25.00 2.52 4.57
N VAL A 243 -24.92 2.06 5.82
CA VAL A 243 -23.65 1.77 6.52
C VAL A 243 -23.14 0.37 6.22
N PRO A 244 -23.91 -0.70 6.53
CA PRO A 244 -23.36 -2.04 6.52
C PRO A 244 -22.99 -2.41 5.10
N TRP A 245 -21.76 -2.86 4.88
CA TRP A 245 -21.33 -3.22 3.54
C TRP A 245 -22.19 -4.34 2.95
N GLU A 246 -22.82 -5.19 3.77
CA GLU A 246 -23.78 -6.19 3.32
C GLU A 246 -24.97 -5.56 2.62
N ASP A 247 -25.58 -4.54 3.23
CA ASP A 247 -26.71 -3.83 2.66
C ASP A 247 -26.28 -2.99 1.45
N ARG A 248 -25.09 -2.38 1.51
CA ARG A 248 -24.51 -1.67 0.36
C ARG A 248 -24.28 -2.62 -0.81
N TRP A 249 -23.86 -3.86 -0.55
CA TRP A 249 -23.68 -4.86 -1.60
C TRP A 249 -24.95 -5.04 -2.41
N GLU A 250 -26.07 -5.30 -1.74
CA GLU A 250 -27.33 -5.61 -2.41
C GLU A 250 -28.04 -4.36 -2.96
N GLN A 251 -28.01 -3.25 -2.23
CA GLN A 251 -28.82 -2.07 -2.53
C GLN A 251 -28.08 -1.00 -3.35
N VAL A 252 -26.74 -0.97 -3.28
CA VAL A 252 -25.93 0.11 -3.86
C VAL A 252 -24.98 -0.40 -4.92
N TRP A 253 -24.30 -1.53 -4.69
CA TRP A 253 -23.24 -2.01 -5.57
C TRP A 253 -23.73 -2.97 -6.65
N ALA A 254 -24.45 -4.03 -6.27
CA ALA A 254 -24.97 -5.04 -7.19
C ALA A 254 -25.86 -4.48 -8.32
N PRO A 255 -26.67 -3.42 -8.11
CA PRO A 255 -27.41 -2.79 -9.21
C PRO A 255 -26.53 -2.24 -10.34
N HIS A 256 -25.24 -1.99 -10.07
CA HIS A 256 -24.27 -1.48 -11.04
C HIS A 256 -23.35 -2.58 -11.62
N ASN A 257 -23.70 -3.86 -11.47
CA ASN A 257 -22.90 -4.97 -11.97
C ASN A 257 -22.57 -4.88 -13.46
N ASP A 258 -23.45 -4.32 -14.29
CA ASP A 258 -23.19 -4.20 -15.72
C ASP A 258 -22.01 -3.26 -16.04
N THR A 259 -21.68 -2.33 -15.14
CA THR A 259 -20.52 -1.43 -15.28
C THR A 259 -19.19 -2.18 -15.10
N ILE A 260 -19.18 -3.28 -14.33
CA ILE A 260 -17.97 -4.05 -14.01
C ILE A 260 -17.84 -5.33 -14.81
N ARG A 261 -18.84 -5.67 -15.63
CA ARG A 261 -18.83 -6.87 -16.47
C ARG A 261 -18.09 -6.58 -17.77
N GLY A 262 -16.90 -7.16 -17.91
CA GLY A 262 -16.15 -7.14 -19.16
C GLY A 262 -16.68 -8.20 -20.13
N PRO A 263 -15.96 -8.45 -21.24
CA PRO A 263 -16.28 -9.52 -22.20
C PRO A 263 -16.42 -10.92 -21.57
N LYS A 264 -15.77 -11.16 -20.43
CA LYS A 264 -15.84 -12.41 -19.67
C LYS A 264 -17.00 -12.46 -18.65
N GLY A 265 -17.85 -11.44 -18.62
CA GLY A 265 -18.97 -11.32 -17.67
C GLY A 265 -18.56 -11.04 -16.22
N LYS A 266 -17.29 -10.64 -16.00
CA LYS A 266 -16.68 -10.33 -14.69
C LYS A 266 -15.65 -9.20 -14.85
N PRO A 267 -15.22 -8.55 -13.75
CA PRO A 267 -14.05 -7.68 -13.79
C PRO A 267 -12.76 -8.47 -14.11
N ASP A 268 -11.75 -7.78 -14.63
CA ASP A 268 -10.41 -8.34 -14.92
C ASP A 268 -9.42 -8.15 -13.77
N LEU A 269 -9.71 -7.20 -12.86
CA LEU A 269 -8.94 -6.94 -11.64
C LEU A 269 -9.88 -6.34 -10.58
N VAL A 270 -9.77 -6.84 -9.34
CA VAL A 270 -10.44 -6.28 -8.17
C VAL A 270 -9.40 -5.82 -7.16
N LEU A 271 -9.48 -4.55 -6.77
CA LEU A 271 -8.71 -3.99 -5.69
C LEU A 271 -9.66 -3.68 -4.54
N TRP A 272 -9.32 -4.10 -3.32
CA TRP A 272 -10.16 -3.81 -2.16
C TRP A 272 -9.35 -3.28 -1.00
N GLN A 273 -9.94 -2.35 -0.25
CA GLN A 273 -9.45 -1.94 1.05
C GLN A 273 -10.58 -1.39 1.90
N ASN A 274 -10.41 -1.43 3.21
CA ASN A 274 -11.32 -0.81 4.15
C ASN A 274 -10.62 -0.43 5.45
N GLY A 275 -10.48 0.85 5.77
CA GLY A 275 -9.94 1.22 7.08
C GLY A 275 -9.90 2.71 7.42
N LEU A 276 -9.93 3.60 6.43
CA LEU A 276 -9.82 5.03 6.70
C LEU A 276 -11.02 5.58 7.47
N TRP A 277 -12.24 5.19 7.06
CA TRP A 277 -13.45 5.55 7.78
C TRP A 277 -13.57 4.78 9.11
N ASP A 278 -13.07 3.55 9.19
CA ASP A 278 -13.02 2.80 10.45
C ASP A 278 -12.13 3.49 11.49
N GLN A 279 -10.96 3.98 11.11
CA GLN A 279 -10.07 4.73 11.99
C GLN A 279 -10.81 5.94 12.60
N ARG A 280 -11.51 6.72 11.76
CA ARG A 280 -12.28 7.86 12.25
C ARG A 280 -13.44 7.45 13.15
N ALA A 281 -14.08 6.31 12.86
CA ALA A 281 -15.12 5.73 13.70
C ALA A 281 -14.58 5.39 15.09
N LEU A 282 -13.46 4.68 15.14
CA LEU A 282 -12.83 4.22 16.37
C LEU A 282 -12.37 5.40 17.23
N TRP A 283 -11.88 6.47 16.61
CA TRP A 283 -11.51 7.70 17.33
C TRP A 283 -12.71 8.46 17.88
N THR A 284 -13.73 8.69 17.06
CA THR A 284 -14.83 9.57 17.45
C THR A 284 -15.82 8.85 18.36
N GLY A 285 -16.12 7.58 18.05
CA GLY A 285 -17.07 6.79 18.83
C GLY A 285 -16.63 6.63 20.26
N THR A 286 -15.33 6.50 20.47
CA THR A 286 -14.80 6.33 21.81
C THR A 286 -14.71 7.61 22.64
N VAL A 287 -14.65 8.80 22.01
CA VAL A 287 -14.84 10.09 22.71
C VAL A 287 -16.26 10.20 23.28
N GLU A 288 -17.23 9.70 22.52
CA GLU A 288 -18.66 9.93 22.77
C GLU A 288 -19.29 8.80 23.60
N SER A 289 -18.76 7.57 23.53
CA SER A 289 -19.36 6.38 24.17
C SER A 289 -18.66 5.88 25.44
N HIS A 290 -17.49 6.41 25.78
CA HIS A 290 -16.76 6.00 26.99
C HIS A 290 -16.65 7.14 27.99
N ASP A 291 -16.64 6.78 29.27
CA ASP A 291 -16.36 7.73 30.33
C ASP A 291 -14.96 8.34 30.10
N LYS A 292 -14.89 9.67 30.13
CA LYS A 292 -13.65 10.41 29.82
C LYS A 292 -12.53 10.10 30.80
N ASP A 293 -12.91 9.56 31.96
CA ASP A 293 -12.00 9.25 33.06
C ASP A 293 -11.37 7.84 32.95
N ASP A 294 -11.90 6.95 32.09
CA ASP A 294 -11.56 5.51 32.15
C ASP A 294 -10.50 5.02 31.15
N LEU A 295 -10.04 5.84 30.19
CA LEU A 295 -8.85 5.65 29.31
C LEU A 295 -8.89 6.72 28.19
N PRO A 296 -7.76 7.12 27.56
CA PRO A 296 -7.76 8.08 26.45
C PRO A 296 -8.23 7.42 25.14
N MET A 297 -9.38 6.72 25.16
CA MET A 297 -9.93 5.99 24.02
C MET A 297 -10.24 6.92 22.85
N GLY A 298 -10.61 8.17 23.11
CA GLY A 298 -10.80 9.19 22.08
C GLY A 298 -9.52 9.78 21.48
N SER A 299 -8.34 9.40 21.96
CA SER A 299 -7.07 9.92 21.46
C SER A 299 -6.76 9.37 20.07
N ARG A 300 -6.41 10.24 19.13
CA ARG A 300 -5.91 9.83 17.79
C ARG A 300 -4.54 9.15 17.84
N SER A 301 -3.91 9.13 19.01
CA SER A 301 -2.53 8.75 19.25
C SER A 301 -2.35 7.41 19.97
N ARG A 302 -3.40 6.58 20.03
CA ARG A 302 -3.37 5.29 20.74
C ARG A 302 -3.32 4.10 19.78
N GLN A 303 -2.94 2.96 20.35
CA GLN A 303 -3.17 1.65 19.75
C GLN A 303 -4.66 1.26 19.85
N MET A 304 -5.08 0.40 18.95
CA MET A 304 -6.35 -0.29 19.01
C MET A 304 -6.38 -1.18 20.25
N VAL A 305 -7.52 -1.20 20.94
CA VAL A 305 -7.73 -2.17 22.01
C VAL A 305 -8.09 -3.54 21.43
N TRP A 306 -7.92 -4.58 22.23
CA TRP A 306 -8.11 -5.96 21.80
C TRP A 306 -9.49 -6.22 21.18
N GLU A 307 -10.55 -5.64 21.73
CA GLU A 307 -11.91 -5.84 21.19
C GLU A 307 -12.11 -5.18 19.82
N GLU A 308 -11.49 -4.01 19.58
CA GLU A 308 -11.48 -3.37 18.25
C GLU A 308 -10.74 -4.25 17.24
N ILE A 309 -9.61 -4.84 17.63
CA ILE A 309 -8.84 -5.78 16.78
C ILE A 309 -9.72 -6.99 16.42
N ARG A 310 -10.41 -7.59 17.39
CA ARG A 310 -11.30 -8.74 17.16
C ARG A 310 -12.47 -8.38 16.26
N PHE A 311 -13.10 -7.23 16.50
CA PHE A 311 -14.20 -6.73 15.67
C PHE A 311 -13.74 -6.54 14.22
N MET A 312 -12.67 -5.79 14.00
CA MET A 312 -12.15 -5.49 12.67
C MET A 312 -11.68 -6.76 11.94
N THR A 313 -11.05 -7.70 12.65
CA THR A 313 -10.64 -9.00 12.09
C THR A 313 -11.84 -9.82 11.63
N ALA A 314 -12.90 -9.91 12.45
CA ALA A 314 -14.10 -10.68 12.11
C ALA A 314 -14.84 -10.10 10.90
N ARG A 315 -14.99 -8.77 10.85
CA ARG A 315 -15.67 -8.05 9.77
C ARG A 315 -14.88 -8.11 8.47
N THR A 316 -13.57 -7.85 8.52
CA THR A 316 -12.67 -7.97 7.36
C THR A 316 -12.71 -9.38 6.77
N GLY A 317 -12.61 -10.41 7.62
CA GLY A 317 -12.68 -11.80 7.14
C GLY A 317 -14.01 -12.12 6.44
N LYS A 318 -15.14 -11.54 6.87
CA LYS A 318 -16.44 -11.71 6.22
C LYS A 318 -16.47 -11.01 4.85
N LEU A 319 -15.97 -9.76 4.78
CA LEU A 319 -15.89 -9.01 3.52
C LEU A 319 -15.02 -9.73 2.49
N VAL A 320 -13.81 -10.15 2.87
CA VAL A 320 -12.87 -10.85 1.97
C VAL A 320 -13.50 -12.13 1.41
N ARG A 321 -14.15 -12.95 2.25
CA ARG A 321 -14.85 -14.15 1.78
C ARG A 321 -15.98 -13.83 0.80
N ARG A 322 -16.73 -12.75 1.03
CA ARG A 322 -17.76 -12.30 0.09
C ARG A 322 -17.13 -11.91 -1.25
N ILE A 323 -16.10 -11.08 -1.26
CA ILE A 323 -15.40 -10.65 -2.48
C ILE A 323 -14.89 -11.87 -3.27
N GLN A 324 -14.21 -12.82 -2.61
CA GLN A 324 -13.71 -14.04 -3.27
C GLN A 324 -14.83 -14.92 -3.83
N HIS A 325 -15.97 -15.01 -3.14
CA HIS A 325 -17.12 -15.78 -3.61
C HIS A 325 -17.72 -15.16 -4.87
N GLU A 326 -18.00 -13.86 -4.83
CA GLU A 326 -18.68 -13.13 -5.91
C GLU A 326 -17.78 -12.97 -7.15
N PHE A 327 -16.49 -12.75 -6.93
CA PHE A 327 -15.48 -12.57 -7.99
C PHE A 327 -14.55 -13.78 -8.12
N SER A 328 -15.08 -14.99 -7.93
CA SER A 328 -14.30 -16.22 -8.09
C SER A 328 -13.62 -16.29 -9.47
N GLY A 329 -12.32 -16.61 -9.48
CA GLY A 329 -11.49 -16.67 -10.69
C GLY A 329 -11.02 -15.32 -11.24
N VAL A 330 -11.30 -14.22 -10.54
CA VAL A 330 -10.77 -12.89 -10.87
C VAL A 330 -9.54 -12.61 -10.01
N PRO A 331 -8.47 -11.99 -10.55
CA PRO A 331 -7.40 -11.40 -9.76
C PRO A 331 -7.93 -10.42 -8.72
N ILE A 332 -7.72 -10.72 -7.45
CA ILE A 332 -8.13 -9.86 -6.33
C ILE A 332 -6.88 -9.51 -5.53
N MET A 333 -6.70 -8.21 -5.26
CA MET A 333 -5.60 -7.71 -4.44
C MET A 333 -6.15 -6.89 -3.26
N PHE A 334 -5.50 -7.02 -2.11
CA PHE A 334 -5.65 -6.06 -1.04
C PHE A 334 -4.87 -4.80 -1.40
N ARG A 335 -5.48 -3.64 -1.29
CA ARG A 335 -4.85 -2.35 -1.52
C ARG A 335 -4.44 -1.74 -0.19
N SER A 336 -3.14 -1.56 0.01
CA SER A 336 -2.57 -0.97 1.24
C SER A 336 -3.23 0.35 1.61
N LEU A 337 -3.46 0.59 2.90
CA LEU A 337 -4.07 1.84 3.37
C LEU A 337 -3.15 3.03 3.15
N THR A 338 -3.74 4.20 2.90
CA THR A 338 -3.01 5.45 2.66
C THR A 338 -2.89 6.23 3.97
N ALA A 339 -1.67 6.49 4.42
CA ALA A 339 -1.42 7.35 5.58
C ALA A 339 -1.91 8.79 5.34
N HIS A 340 -2.16 9.55 6.41
CA HIS A 340 -2.54 10.95 6.29
C HIS A 340 -1.35 11.84 5.91
N GLN A 341 -1.65 13.01 5.33
CA GLN A 341 -0.66 14.01 4.92
C GLN A 341 0.36 14.32 6.02
N LYS A 342 -0.15 14.52 7.23
CA LYS A 342 0.67 14.74 8.43
C LYS A 342 0.46 13.57 9.37
N SER A 343 1.12 12.47 9.06
CA SER A 343 1.30 11.38 10.02
C SER A 343 2.21 11.91 11.14
N SER A 344 1.62 12.43 12.22
CA SER A 344 2.39 12.61 13.45
C SER A 344 2.83 11.23 13.94
N LEU A 345 3.95 11.13 14.68
CA LEU A 345 4.51 9.86 15.19
C LEU A 345 3.47 8.94 15.87
N THR A 346 2.34 9.50 16.31
CA THR A 346 1.27 8.76 16.96
C THR A 346 -0.08 8.80 16.21
N GLY A 347 -0.30 9.75 15.30
CA GLY A 347 -1.63 10.04 14.73
C GLY A 347 -2.21 9.00 13.76
N ASP A 348 -1.39 8.06 13.26
CA ASP A 348 -1.84 7.00 12.34
C ASP A 348 -1.61 5.59 12.88
N ILE A 349 -1.30 5.42 14.17
CA ILE A 349 -1.05 4.09 14.76
C ILE A 349 -2.22 3.13 14.47
N THR A 350 -3.46 3.60 14.69
CA THR A 350 -4.68 2.83 14.40
C THR A 350 -4.77 2.44 12.91
N LEU A 351 -4.38 3.33 11.99
CA LEU A 351 -4.41 3.03 10.56
C LEU A 351 -3.42 1.92 10.20
N TYR A 352 -2.20 1.97 10.75
CA TYR A 352 -1.22 0.92 10.53
C TYR A 352 -1.67 -0.43 11.12
N GLU A 353 -2.38 -0.43 12.24
CA GLU A 353 -2.95 -1.66 12.80
C GLU A 353 -4.09 -2.22 11.94
N LEU A 354 -4.95 -1.35 11.41
CA LEU A 354 -5.99 -1.72 10.45
C LEU A 354 -5.40 -2.28 9.14
N ASP A 355 -4.35 -1.67 8.63
CA ASP A 355 -3.61 -2.15 7.46
C ASP A 355 -3.00 -3.54 7.72
N ARG A 356 -2.36 -3.74 8.88
CA ARG A 356 -1.82 -5.06 9.28
C ARG A 356 -2.89 -6.14 9.40
N ILE A 357 -4.07 -5.81 9.97
CA ILE A 357 -5.19 -6.76 10.05
C ILE A 357 -5.65 -7.17 8.64
N GLN A 358 -5.75 -6.21 7.72
CA GLN A 358 -6.19 -6.49 6.36
C GLN A 358 -5.15 -7.27 5.55
N ARG A 359 -3.86 -6.96 5.70
CA ARG A 359 -2.75 -7.76 5.14
C ARG A 359 -2.79 -9.20 5.63
N ALA A 360 -3.00 -9.41 6.93
CA ALA A 360 -3.12 -10.76 7.49
C ALA A 360 -4.35 -11.50 6.91
N ALA A 361 -5.47 -10.80 6.73
CA ALA A 361 -6.67 -11.38 6.10
C ALA A 361 -6.44 -11.70 4.61
N ALA A 362 -5.76 -10.81 3.87
CA ALA A 362 -5.39 -10.98 2.47
C ALA A 362 -4.45 -12.19 2.29
N ALA A 363 -3.37 -12.26 3.07
CA ALA A 363 -2.43 -13.36 3.04
C ALA A 363 -3.12 -14.70 3.36
N ARG A 364 -3.98 -14.74 4.38
CA ARG A 364 -4.78 -15.94 4.70
C ARG A 364 -5.71 -16.36 3.55
N ALA A 365 -6.22 -15.39 2.81
CA ALA A 365 -7.08 -15.61 1.65
C ALA A 365 -6.30 -15.89 0.36
N GLY A 366 -4.96 -15.90 0.39
CA GLY A 366 -4.11 -16.06 -0.79
C GLY A 366 -4.15 -14.87 -1.74
N LEU A 367 -4.42 -13.66 -1.24
CA LEU A 367 -4.50 -12.45 -2.05
C LEU A 367 -3.16 -11.70 -2.07
N GLU A 368 -2.82 -11.15 -3.23
CA GLU A 368 -1.65 -10.27 -3.39
C GLU A 368 -1.92 -8.86 -2.85
N VAL A 369 -0.88 -8.03 -2.73
CA VAL A 369 -0.98 -6.68 -2.17
C VAL A 369 -0.59 -5.63 -3.20
N PHE A 370 -1.43 -4.62 -3.34
CA PHE A 370 -1.19 -3.40 -4.09
C PHE A 370 -0.61 -2.34 -3.12
N GLU A 371 0.70 -2.12 -3.20
CA GLU A 371 1.51 -1.40 -2.19
C GLU A 371 1.49 0.14 -2.30
N TRP A 372 0.60 0.71 -3.11
CA TRP A 372 0.59 2.14 -3.38
C TRP A 372 0.49 3.03 -2.13
N GLY A 373 -0.38 2.69 -1.17
CA GLY A 373 -0.54 3.46 0.06
C GLY A 373 0.73 3.49 0.92
N ARG A 374 1.49 2.38 0.93
CA ARG A 374 2.78 2.28 1.60
C ARG A 374 3.87 3.05 0.87
N ILE A 375 3.92 2.99 -0.47
CA ILE A 375 4.91 3.76 -1.26
C ILE A 375 4.78 5.27 -1.01
N LEU A 376 3.55 5.77 -0.82
CA LEU A 376 3.31 7.17 -0.53
C LEU A 376 3.51 7.59 0.92
N THR A 377 3.81 6.66 1.83
CA THR A 377 4.00 6.99 3.24
C THR A 377 5.11 8.03 3.41
N SER A 378 4.84 9.03 4.25
CA SER A 378 5.71 10.19 4.50
C SER A 378 5.87 11.18 3.34
N LEU A 379 5.18 11.00 2.21
CA LEU A 379 5.15 11.94 1.08
C LEU A 379 3.97 12.92 1.17
N GLY A 380 3.82 13.58 2.33
CA GLY A 380 2.72 14.51 2.61
C GLY A 380 2.67 15.73 1.67
N MET A 381 3.77 16.07 0.99
CA MET A 381 3.78 17.12 -0.03
C MET A 381 2.90 16.79 -1.25
N LEU A 382 2.52 15.51 -1.45
CA LEU A 382 1.69 15.06 -2.57
C LEU A 382 0.19 15.14 -2.30
N TYR A 383 -0.23 15.69 -1.15
CA TYR A 383 -1.62 15.72 -0.73
C TYR A 383 -2.22 17.11 -0.88
N LYS A 384 -3.46 17.18 -1.35
CA LYS A 384 -4.25 18.43 -1.41
C LYS A 384 -4.91 18.79 -0.09
N ASP A 385 -5.18 17.78 0.73
CA ASP A 385 -5.80 17.92 2.03
C ASP A 385 -5.19 16.90 2.99
N PHE A 386 -5.74 16.78 4.20
CA PHE A 386 -5.17 15.92 5.22
C PHE A 386 -5.22 14.42 4.86
N THR A 387 -6.13 14.00 3.97
CA THR A 387 -6.49 12.61 3.71
C THR A 387 -6.18 12.17 2.29
N HIS A 388 -6.40 13.04 1.30
CA HIS A 388 -6.38 12.68 -0.10
C HIS A 388 -5.09 13.16 -0.78
N PRO A 389 -4.31 12.24 -1.38
CA PRO A 389 -3.33 12.59 -2.39
C PRO A 389 -3.96 13.41 -3.52
N ASP A 390 -3.23 14.37 -4.06
CA ASP A 390 -3.71 15.23 -5.14
C ASP A 390 -3.41 14.62 -6.52
N LYS A 391 -3.95 15.28 -7.56
CA LYS A 391 -3.58 15.06 -8.94
C LYS A 391 -2.10 15.43 -9.13
N GLY A 392 -1.32 14.50 -9.66
CA GLY A 392 0.11 14.69 -9.86
C GLY A 392 0.88 13.37 -9.72
N PRO A 393 2.09 13.39 -9.12
CA PRO A 393 2.93 12.20 -8.96
C PRO A 393 2.22 10.99 -8.34
N ALA A 394 1.47 11.21 -7.25
CA ALA A 394 0.78 10.14 -6.52
C ALA A 394 -0.29 9.44 -7.37
N SER A 395 -1.16 10.22 -8.04
CA SER A 395 -2.20 9.68 -8.93
C SER A 395 -1.61 9.06 -10.20
N TRP A 396 -0.49 9.58 -10.70
CA TRP A 396 0.22 9.02 -11.85
C TRP A 396 0.80 7.64 -11.52
N LEU A 397 1.50 7.53 -10.39
CA LEU A 397 2.01 6.26 -9.87
C LEU A 397 0.88 5.25 -9.66
N TRP A 398 -0.26 5.69 -9.09
CA TRP A 398 -1.43 4.84 -8.91
C TRP A 398 -1.89 4.24 -10.23
N GLY A 399 -2.00 5.07 -11.28
CA GLY A 399 -2.38 4.63 -12.62
C GLY A 399 -1.38 3.65 -13.22
N ASN A 400 -0.08 3.92 -13.06
CA ASN A 400 0.99 3.00 -13.50
C ASN A 400 0.87 1.63 -12.84
N MET A 401 0.63 1.59 -11.52
CA MET A 401 0.45 0.34 -10.79
C MET A 401 -0.82 -0.41 -11.24
N VAL A 402 -1.96 0.28 -11.37
CA VAL A 402 -3.22 -0.35 -11.83
C VAL A 402 -3.03 -0.98 -13.21
N LEU A 403 -2.39 -0.27 -14.14
CA LEU A 403 -2.13 -0.77 -15.49
C LEU A 403 -1.10 -1.90 -15.52
N GLU A 404 -0.06 -1.90 -14.68
CA GLU A 404 0.88 -3.02 -14.53
C GLU A 404 0.14 -4.31 -14.13
N TYR A 405 -0.65 -4.27 -13.06
CA TYR A 405 -1.36 -5.45 -12.58
C TYR A 405 -2.45 -5.91 -13.56
N LEU A 406 -3.08 -4.98 -14.28
CA LEU A 406 -4.02 -5.31 -15.34
C LEU A 406 -3.32 -5.94 -16.55
N ALA A 407 -2.14 -5.46 -16.94
CA ALA A 407 -1.32 -6.04 -18.00
C ALA A 407 -0.88 -7.47 -17.65
N ARG A 408 -0.47 -7.69 -16.40
CA ARG A 408 -0.17 -9.03 -15.86
C ARG A 408 -1.40 -9.94 -15.86
N SER A 409 -2.55 -9.46 -15.39
CA SER A 409 -3.82 -10.20 -15.47
C SER A 409 -4.18 -10.58 -16.91
N ALA A 410 -3.88 -9.68 -17.86
CA ALA A 410 -4.15 -9.87 -19.28
C ALA A 410 -3.17 -10.80 -20.00
N GLY A 411 -2.01 -11.14 -19.41
CA GLY A 411 -0.99 -11.96 -20.05
C GLY A 411 -0.21 -11.21 -21.15
N MET A 412 0.00 -9.90 -20.97
CA MET A 412 0.49 -8.98 -22.00
C MET A 412 1.89 -9.30 -22.54
N GLY A 413 2.74 -9.93 -21.75
CA GLY A 413 4.17 -10.08 -22.00
C GLY A 413 4.63 -11.54 -22.09
N ARG A 414 3.78 -12.44 -22.60
CA ARG A 414 4.15 -13.86 -22.81
C ARG A 414 5.40 -14.06 -23.68
N ASP A 415 5.68 -13.08 -24.54
CA ASP A 415 6.84 -13.08 -25.44
C ASP A 415 7.98 -12.18 -24.92
N GLU A 416 7.85 -11.57 -23.73
CA GLU A 416 8.88 -10.74 -23.12
C GLU A 416 9.76 -11.60 -22.19
N GLU A 417 10.84 -12.15 -22.74
CA GLU A 417 11.76 -13.03 -22.01
C GLU A 417 12.34 -12.37 -20.74
N SER A 418 12.58 -11.05 -20.76
CA SER A 418 13.15 -10.29 -19.64
C SER A 418 12.22 -10.17 -18.43
N ARG A 419 10.92 -10.43 -18.61
CA ARG A 419 9.88 -10.34 -17.56
C ARG A 419 9.08 -11.63 -17.43
N SER A 420 9.32 -12.66 -18.25
CA SER A 420 8.67 -13.95 -18.10
C SER A 420 9.13 -14.66 -16.83
N PRO A 421 8.23 -15.24 -15.99
CA PRO A 421 6.82 -15.45 -16.29
C PRO A 421 5.86 -14.42 -15.66
N TYR A 422 6.35 -13.28 -15.18
CA TYR A 422 5.52 -12.26 -14.51
C TYR A 422 4.31 -11.83 -15.35
N PHE A 423 4.53 -11.58 -16.64
CA PHE A 423 3.46 -11.19 -17.56
C PHE A 423 2.82 -12.35 -18.32
N ASP A 424 3.08 -13.61 -17.97
CA ASP A 424 2.50 -14.78 -18.67
C ASP A 424 1.01 -15.01 -18.31
N GLY A 425 0.58 -14.34 -17.25
CA GLY A 425 -0.76 -14.36 -16.69
C GLY A 425 -0.72 -14.25 -15.17
N TRP A 426 -1.87 -13.97 -14.56
CA TRP A 426 -1.97 -13.83 -13.11
C TRP A 426 -1.40 -15.05 -12.35
N ASP A 427 -1.86 -16.25 -12.75
CA ASP A 427 -1.57 -17.51 -12.06
C ASP A 427 -0.10 -17.94 -12.12
N ALA A 428 0.66 -17.44 -13.10
CA ALA A 428 2.04 -17.86 -13.34
C ALA A 428 2.94 -17.56 -12.12
N CYS A 429 2.75 -16.40 -11.49
CA CYS A 429 3.50 -15.97 -10.32
C CYS A 429 2.68 -15.88 -9.04
N HIS A 430 1.37 -16.12 -9.11
CA HIS A 430 0.47 -15.96 -7.98
C HIS A 430 0.84 -16.79 -6.73
N PRO A 431 1.22 -18.09 -6.84
CA PRO A 431 1.64 -18.86 -5.67
C PRO A 431 2.87 -18.29 -4.95
N TYR A 432 3.74 -17.59 -5.67
CA TYR A 432 4.91 -16.92 -5.11
C TYR A 432 4.50 -15.61 -4.44
N LEU A 433 3.73 -14.76 -5.13
CA LEU A 433 3.42 -13.39 -4.72
C LEU A 433 2.34 -13.29 -3.63
N SER A 434 1.37 -14.19 -3.59
CA SER A 434 0.30 -14.21 -2.57
C SER A 434 0.81 -14.38 -1.14
N ASN A 435 1.99 -14.99 -0.95
CA ASN A 435 2.60 -15.22 0.36
C ASN A 435 3.42 -14.03 0.88
N TRP A 436 3.65 -13.00 0.07
CA TRP A 436 4.42 -11.81 0.47
C TRP A 436 3.58 -10.77 1.22
N GLY A 437 2.27 -10.75 0.98
CA GLY A 437 1.36 -9.70 1.47
C GLY A 437 1.24 -9.57 2.99
N GLY A 438 1.67 -10.57 3.75
CA GLY A 438 1.65 -10.55 5.23
C GLY A 438 2.91 -9.96 5.88
N ARG A 439 3.87 -9.46 5.10
CA ARG A 439 5.17 -8.94 5.60
C ARG A 439 5.17 -7.45 5.91
#